data_AF-A0A535DVY6-F1
#
_entry.id   AF-A0A535DVY6-F1
#
_cell.length_a   1.000
_cell.length_b   1.000
_cell.length_c   1.000
_cell.angle_alpha   90.00
_cell.angle_beta   90.00
_cell.angle_gamma   90.00
#
_symmetry.space_group_name_H-M   'P 1'
#
loop_
_entity.id
_entity.type
_entity.pdbx_description
1 polymer ?
#
loop_
_entity_poly.entity_id
_entity_poly.type
_entity_poly.pdbx_seq_one_letter_code
_entity_poly.pdbx_strand_id
1 'polypeptide(L)'
;MALYENTAQAEHVFGTLFQILMQDETFTTRLRASGLTARLIHTKPDCRIFLSPDGLLMGDQVPDESSITVSMSCDTAHSLWMGKLMPILRPAFDRYPEIAASCGVAS
;
A
#
# COMPACT_ATOMS: atom_id res chain seq x y z
N MET A 1 14.71 14.15 5.15
CA MET A 1 13.96 14.66 3.97
C MET A 1 12.81 13.72 3.74
N ALA A 2 11.63 14.23 3.40
CA ALA A 2 10.50 13.38 3.03
C ALA A 2 10.79 12.73 1.67
N LEU A 3 10.53 11.42 1.54
CA LEU A 3 10.72 10.70 0.26
C LEU A 3 9.62 11.02 -0.75
N TYR A 4 8.47 11.48 -0.26
CA TYR A 4 7.29 11.81 -1.06
C TYR A 4 7.01 13.31 -0.99
N GLU A 5 6.80 13.93 -2.14
CA GLU A 5 6.56 15.35 -2.30
C GLU A 5 5.13 15.77 -1.93
N ASN A 6 4.14 14.96 -2.28
CA ASN A 6 2.73 15.26 -2.08
C ASN A 6 1.83 14.00 -2.06
N THR A 7 0.60 14.15 -1.58
CA THR A 7 -0.38 13.06 -1.47
C THR A 7 -0.62 12.34 -2.80
N ALA A 8 -0.71 13.07 -3.91
CA ALA A 8 -0.96 12.48 -5.22
C ALA A 8 0.18 11.53 -5.64
N GLN A 9 1.44 11.89 -5.36
CA GLN A 9 2.59 11.01 -5.62
C GLN A 9 2.53 9.75 -4.73
N ALA A 10 2.21 9.91 -3.44
CA ALA A 10 2.10 8.77 -2.52
C ALA A 10 0.95 7.83 -2.93
N GLU A 11 -0.22 8.36 -3.25
CA GLU A 11 -1.37 7.60 -3.74
C GLU A 11 -1.04 6.89 -5.05
N HIS A 12 -0.36 7.55 -5.99
CA HIS A 12 0.03 6.92 -7.25
C HIS A 12 0.96 5.72 -7.02
N VAL A 13 2.00 5.89 -6.19
CA VAL A 13 2.97 4.83 -5.87
C VAL A 13 2.32 3.66 -5.13
N PHE A 14 1.66 3.93 -4.00
CA PHE A 14 1.07 2.87 -3.18
C PHE A 14 -0.17 2.26 -3.84
N GLY A 15 -0.96 3.07 -4.55
CA GLY A 15 -2.10 2.59 -5.33
C GLY A 15 -1.68 1.58 -6.37
N THR A 16 -0.65 1.91 -7.16
CA THR A 16 -0.09 0.98 -8.17
C THR A 16 0.40 -0.31 -7.52
N LEU A 17 1.13 -0.21 -6.40
CA LEU A 17 1.61 -1.37 -5.65
C LEU A 17 0.46 -2.30 -5.22
N PHE A 18 -0.58 -1.75 -4.61
CA PHE A 18 -1.69 -2.55 -4.10
C PHE A 18 -2.63 -3.04 -5.20
N GLN A 19 -2.78 -2.31 -6.31
CA GLN A 19 -3.47 -2.79 -7.50
C GLN A 19 -2.80 -4.05 -8.05
N ILE A 20 -1.47 -4.06 -8.10
CA ILE A 20 -0.68 -5.23 -8.52
C ILE A 20 -0.92 -6.39 -7.55
N LEU A 21 -0.85 -6.13 -6.24
CA LEU A 21 -1.09 -7.15 -5.23
C LEU A 21 -2.51 -7.74 -5.31
N MET A 22 -3.51 -6.93 -5.69
CA MET A 22 -4.88 -7.38 -5.94
C MET A 22 -5.05 -8.24 -7.20
N GLN A 23 -4.07 -8.26 -8.12
CA GLN A 23 -4.08 -9.20 -9.25
C GLN A 23 -3.58 -10.60 -8.86
N ASP A 24 -3.03 -10.77 -7.65
CA ASP A 24 -2.58 -12.08 -7.17
C ASP A 24 -3.76 -12.89 -6.63
N GLU A 25 -4.08 -14.00 -7.30
CA GLU A 25 -5.18 -14.88 -6.92
C GLU A 25 -4.99 -15.51 -5.53
N THR A 26 -3.74 -15.82 -5.13
CA THR A 26 -3.47 -16.41 -3.82
C THR A 26 -3.75 -15.41 -2.71
N PHE A 27 -3.34 -14.16 -2.89
CA PHE A 27 -3.58 -13.08 -1.95
C PHE A 27 -5.08 -12.76 -1.83
N THR A 28 -5.76 -12.53 -2.96
CA THR A 28 -7.19 -12.20 -2.97
C THR A 28 -8.06 -13.34 -2.43
N THR A 29 -7.69 -14.60 -2.71
CA THR A 29 -8.36 -15.78 -2.13
C THR A 29 -8.22 -15.81 -0.61
N ARG A 30 -7.04 -15.49 -0.08
CA ARG A 30 -6.82 -15.42 1.38
C ARG A 30 -7.59 -14.28 2.02
N LEU A 31 -7.65 -13.10 1.40
CA LEU A 31 -8.50 -12.00 1.88
C LEU A 31 -9.97 -12.42 1.93
N ARG A 32 -10.49 -13.02 0.84
CA ARG A 32 -11.87 -13.53 0.77
C ARG A 32 -12.17 -14.58 1.84
N ALA A 33 -11.32 -15.58 1.96
CA ALA A 33 -11.52 -16.69 2.89
C ALA A 33 -11.50 -16.25 4.36
N SER A 34 -10.76 -15.18 4.67
CA SER A 34 -10.63 -14.65 6.03
C SER A 34 -11.59 -13.49 6.34
N GLY A 35 -12.28 -12.94 5.33
CA GLY A 35 -13.10 -11.72 5.49
C GLY A 35 -12.28 -10.49 5.91
N LEU A 36 -10.95 -10.52 5.71
CA LEU A 36 -10.07 -9.46 6.16
C LEU A 36 -10.16 -8.23 5.26
N THR A 37 -10.18 -7.07 5.91
CA THR A 37 -10.12 -5.74 5.33
C THR A 37 -9.02 -4.96 6.04
N ALA A 38 -8.14 -4.34 5.27
CA ALA A 38 -6.99 -3.63 5.82
C ALA A 38 -7.04 -2.16 5.43
N ARG A 39 -6.97 -1.28 6.42
CA ARG A 39 -6.80 0.15 6.22
C ARG A 39 -5.36 0.55 6.56
N LEU A 40 -4.70 1.18 5.61
CA LEU A 40 -3.39 1.79 5.81
C LEU A 40 -3.56 3.31 5.84
N ILE A 41 -3.10 3.93 6.93
CA ILE A 41 -3.07 5.38 7.09
C ILE A 41 -1.61 5.78 7.05
N HIS A 42 -1.18 6.32 5.91
CA HIS A 42 0.14 6.89 5.75
C HIS A 42 0.11 8.40 5.99
N THR A 43 1.14 8.90 6.67
CA THR A 43 1.31 10.33 6.96
C THR A 43 2.59 10.86 6.32
N LYS A 44 2.66 12.17 6.11
CA LYS A 44 3.81 12.88 5.53
C LYS A 44 4.19 12.33 4.13
N PRO A 45 3.38 12.58 3.10
CA PRO A 45 2.08 13.27 3.09
C PRO A 45 0.92 12.34 3.50
N ASP A 46 -0.27 12.90 3.74
CA ASP A 46 -1.46 12.10 4.06
C ASP A 46 -1.87 11.23 2.87
N CYS A 47 -1.96 9.93 3.06
CA CYS A 47 -2.39 8.97 2.06
C CYS A 47 -3.13 7.83 2.78
N ARG A 48 -4.39 7.59 2.38
CA ARG A 48 -5.23 6.55 2.98
C ARG A 48 -5.52 5.49 1.95
N ILE A 49 -5.43 4.23 2.36
CA ILE A 49 -5.59 3.08 1.48
C ILE A 49 -6.45 2.06 2.20
N PHE A 50 -7.40 1.47 1.48
CA PHE A 50 -8.24 0.41 1.99
C PHE A 50 -8.24 -0.77 1.03
N LEU A 51 -7.94 -1.94 1.57
CA LEU A 51 -7.88 -3.22 0.88
C LEU A 51 -9.04 -4.09 1.35
N SER A 52 -9.82 -4.61 0.41
CA SER A 52 -10.87 -5.58 0.66
C SER A 52 -10.89 -6.66 -0.43
N PRO A 53 -11.65 -7.74 -0.21
CA PRO A 53 -11.98 -8.71 -1.26
C PRO A 53 -12.55 -8.13 -2.56
N ASP A 54 -13.19 -6.96 -2.47
CA ASP A 54 -13.92 -6.29 -3.54
C ASP A 54 -13.04 -5.29 -4.30
N GLY A 55 -11.90 -4.90 -3.72
CA GLY A 55 -10.90 -4.09 -4.40
C GLY A 55 -10.14 -3.13 -3.48
N LEU A 56 -9.63 -2.07 -4.11
CA LEU A 56 -8.80 -1.04 -3.51
C LEU A 56 -9.55 0.30 -3.51
N LEU A 57 -9.63 0.96 -2.36
CA LEU A 57 -10.10 2.35 -2.24
C LEU A 57 -8.96 3.22 -1.70
N MET A 58 -8.92 4.49 -2.10
CA MET A 58 -7.92 5.45 -1.64
C MET A 58 -8.52 6.82 -1.33
N GLY A 59 -7.75 7.61 -0.59
CA GLY A 59 -8.12 8.98 -0.21
C GLY A 59 -9.43 9.03 0.57
N ASP A 60 -10.33 9.92 0.16
CA ASP A 60 -11.62 10.17 0.81
C ASP A 60 -12.62 9.02 0.64
N GLN A 61 -12.37 8.07 -0.27
CA GLN A 61 -13.23 6.91 -0.46
C GLN A 61 -12.98 5.81 0.59
N VAL A 62 -11.95 5.96 1.42
CA VAL A 62 -11.58 4.98 2.45
C VAL A 62 -12.57 5.03 3.62
N PRO A 63 -13.19 3.89 4.00
CA PRO A 63 -14.11 3.86 5.13
C PRO A 63 -13.41 4.05 6.48
N ASP A 64 -14.20 4.50 7.47
CA ASP A 64 -13.73 4.69 8.84
C ASP A 64 -13.57 3.36 9.63
N GLU A 65 -14.16 2.27 9.13
CA GLU A 65 -14.11 0.95 9.76
C GLU A 65 -13.32 -0.05 8.90
N SER A 66 -12.49 -0.85 9.56
CA SER A 66 -11.73 -1.96 8.95
C SER A 66 -11.39 -2.98 10.02
N SER A 67 -11.14 -4.24 9.62
CA SER A 67 -10.75 -5.28 10.58
C SER A 67 -9.30 -5.12 11.05
N ILE A 68 -8.43 -4.54 10.21
CA ILE A 68 -7.05 -4.19 10.57
C ILE A 68 -6.78 -2.74 10.16
N THR A 69 -6.33 -1.90 11.08
CA THR A 69 -5.81 -0.57 10.76
C THR A 69 -4.33 -0.50 11.12
N VAL A 70 -3.50 -0.09 10.15
CA VAL A 70 -2.08 0.16 10.34
C VAL A 70 -1.80 1.64 10.01
N SER A 71 -1.05 2.32 10.87
CA SER A 71 -0.66 3.72 10.66
C SER A 71 0.85 3.87 10.73
N MET A 72 1.43 4.58 9.76
CA MET A 72 2.86 4.88 9.70
C MET A 72 3.12 6.09 8.80
N SER A 73 4.37 6.54 8.65
CA SER A 73 4.71 7.53 7.63
C SER A 73 4.89 6.86 6.26
N CYS A 74 4.76 7.64 5.18
CA CYS A 74 5.08 7.17 3.83
C CYS A 74 6.52 6.64 3.75
N ASP A 75 7.48 7.28 4.43
CA ASP A 75 8.88 6.84 4.47
C ASP A 75 9.07 5.48 5.19
N THR A 76 8.32 5.24 6.28
CA THR A 76 8.34 3.96 6.99
C THR A 76 7.70 2.87 6.13
N ALA A 77 6.58 3.18 5.47
CA ALA A 77 5.95 2.28 4.51
C ALA A 77 6.90 1.95 3.36
N HIS A 78 7.57 2.95 2.79
CA HIS A 78 8.58 2.74 1.75
C HIS A 78 9.68 1.78 2.21
N SER A 79 10.23 1.97 3.41
CA SER A 79 11.23 1.07 3.97
C SER A 79 10.71 -0.35 4.15
N LEU A 80 9.45 -0.51 4.55
CA LEU A 80 8.76 -1.80 4.64
C LEU A 80 8.69 -2.48 3.26
N TRP A 81 8.19 -1.76 2.25
CA TRP A 81 8.00 -2.24 0.87
C TRP A 81 9.30 -2.44 0.08
N MET A 82 10.42 -1.91 0.56
CA MET A 82 11.75 -2.30 0.08
C MET A 82 12.20 -3.67 0.62
N GLY A 83 11.31 -4.45 1.24
CA GLY A 83 11.60 -5.79 1.75
C GLY A 83 12.42 -5.79 3.05
N LYS A 84 12.57 -4.65 3.73
CA LYS A 84 13.34 -4.57 4.97
C LYS A 84 12.61 -5.17 6.18
N LEU A 85 11.29 -5.42 6.09
CA LEU A 85 10.47 -5.71 7.27
C LEU A 85 9.50 -6.92 7.17
N MET A 86 9.04 -7.38 6.00
CA MET A 86 8.15 -8.57 5.91
C MET A 86 8.34 -9.37 4.60
N PRO A 87 8.42 -10.71 4.60
CA PRO A 87 8.57 -11.50 3.36
C PRO A 87 7.27 -12.14 2.82
N ILE A 88 6.12 -11.98 3.48
CA ILE A 88 4.87 -12.65 3.10
C ILE A 88 4.10 -11.99 1.93
N LEU A 89 4.53 -10.80 1.49
CA LEU A 89 3.90 -10.00 0.41
C LEU A 89 4.80 -9.94 -0.83
N ARG A 90 5.53 -11.03 -1.12
CA ARG A 90 6.57 -11.08 -2.17
C ARG A 90 6.19 -10.56 -3.57
N PRO A 91 4.96 -10.72 -4.12
CA PRO A 91 4.66 -10.08 -5.40
C PRO A 91 4.65 -8.54 -5.36
N ALA A 92 4.34 -7.93 -4.21
CA ALA A 92 4.41 -6.48 -4.02
C ALA A 92 5.86 -6.01 -3.82
N PHE A 93 6.67 -6.74 -3.04
CA PHE A 93 8.05 -6.36 -2.75
C PHE A 93 8.94 -6.34 -3.99
N ASP A 94 8.80 -7.31 -4.90
CA ASP A 94 9.68 -7.43 -6.07
C ASP A 94 9.50 -6.26 -7.06
N ARG A 95 8.29 -5.69 -7.11
CA ARG A 95 7.93 -4.62 -8.07
C ARG A 95 8.03 -3.22 -7.49
N TYR A 96 8.07 -3.09 -6.17
CA TYR A 96 8.06 -1.79 -5.51
C TYR A 96 9.25 -0.88 -5.89
N PRO A 97 10.51 -1.35 -5.98
CA PRO A 97 11.63 -0.49 -6.36
C PRO A 97 11.45 0.17 -7.73
N GLU A 98 10.93 -0.57 -8.70
CA GLU A 98 10.67 -0.07 -10.06
C GLU A 98 9.55 0.98 -10.07
N ILE A 99 8.49 0.76 -9.30
CA ILE A 99 7.35 1.69 -9.16
C ILE A 99 7.81 2.98 -8.46
N ALA A 100 8.60 2.87 -7.39
CA ALA A 100 9.13 4.03 -6.68
C ALA A 100 10.04 4.88 -7.60
N ALA A 101 10.95 4.23 -8.32
CA ALA A 101 11.87 4.89 -9.23
C ALA A 101 11.15 5.60 -10.39
N SER A 102 10.12 4.98 -10.99
CA SER A 102 9.35 5.59 -12.09
C SER A 102 8.60 6.84 -11.65
N CYS A 103 8.31 6.97 -10.35
CA CYS A 103 7.63 8.10 -9.74
C CYS A 103 8.60 9.13 -9.13
N GLY A 104 9.92 8.97 -9.33
CA GLY A 104 10.94 9.89 -8.80
C GLY A 104 11.20 9.77 -7.30
N VAL A 105 10.70 8.71 -6.64
CA VAL A 105 10.98 8.44 -5.22
C VAL A 105 12.37 7.79 -5.12
N ALA A 106 13.25 8.35 -4.29
CA ALA A 106 14.62 7.85 -4.12
C ALA A 106 14.66 6.36 -3.70
N SER A 107 15.61 5.63 -4.26
CA SER A 107 15.86 4.19 -4.02
C SER A 107 16.53 3.90 -2.68
#